data_AF-A0A2D5FAV2-F1
#
_entry.id   AF-A0A2D5FAV2-F1
#
_cell.length_a   1.000
_cell.length_b   1.000
_cell.length_c   1.000
_cell.angle_alpha   90.00
_cell.angle_beta   90.00
_cell.angle_gamma   90.00
#
_symmetry.space_group_name_H-M   'P 1'
#
loop_
_entity.id
_entity.type
_entity.pdbx_description
1 polymer ?
#
loop_
_entity_poly.entity_id
_entity_poly.type
_entity_poly.pdbx_seq_one_letter_code
_entity_poly.pdbx_strand_id
1 'polypeptide(L)'
;MGRWAVFTAAMVAGAVLFLLWGREPLQRQLDTARVANMFVPADRDSFDPGPALGSHFPGLRAQWQGREITLLEPLAGPRGTVLVVLRSVVWSPWCREELRRLQALLPAYREAGIGLAAISRDPPQALAATARELGITLPLLSDRDHLSFATLGLLDPAHPRGSRHFGLPLPGSLVVDRDQRVVAKTFLAEHRQRVAPEAVLALAARTLPPARAPGARATALKPGPAVP
;
A
#
# COMPACT_ATOMS: atom_id res chain seq x y z
N MET A 1 14.13 -38.35 -44.74
CA MET A 1 13.93 -36.91 -44.43
C MET A 1 12.82 -36.63 -43.40
N GLY A 2 11.81 -37.49 -43.19
CA GLY A 2 10.66 -37.15 -42.33
C GLY A 2 10.85 -37.19 -40.80
N ARG A 3 11.78 -38.00 -40.26
CA ARG A 3 11.91 -38.16 -38.79
C ARG A 3 12.45 -36.93 -38.08
N TRP A 4 13.36 -36.18 -38.71
CA TRP A 4 13.91 -34.96 -38.14
C TRP A 4 12.88 -33.84 -38.09
N ALA A 5 12.07 -33.67 -39.14
CA ALA A 5 11.01 -32.67 -39.20
C ALA A 5 9.98 -32.85 -38.06
N VAL A 6 9.58 -34.10 -37.78
CA VAL A 6 8.65 -34.45 -36.69
C VAL A 6 9.25 -34.14 -35.32
N PHE A 7 10.54 -34.43 -35.11
CA PHE A 7 11.24 -34.09 -33.86
C PHE A 7 11.33 -32.58 -33.63
N THR A 8 11.71 -31.80 -34.64
CA THR A 8 11.72 -30.32 -34.54
C THR A 8 10.32 -29.76 -34.27
N ALA A 9 9.29 -30.26 -34.95
CA ALA A 9 7.92 -29.81 -34.72
C ALA A 9 7.45 -30.12 -33.29
N ALA A 10 7.78 -31.29 -32.74
CA ALA A 10 7.47 -31.65 -31.37
C ALA A 10 8.23 -30.78 -30.33
N MET A 11 9.50 -30.47 -30.59
CA MET A 11 10.28 -29.56 -29.74
C MET A 11 9.72 -28.13 -29.74
N VAL A 12 9.36 -27.60 -30.93
CA VAL A 12 8.75 -26.28 -31.05
C VAL A 12 7.40 -26.25 -30.36
N ALA A 13 6.55 -27.26 -30.57
CA ALA A 13 5.26 -27.38 -29.89
C ALA A 13 5.45 -27.45 -28.36
N GLY A 14 6.39 -28.25 -27.87
CA GLY A 14 6.73 -28.35 -26.45
C GLY A 14 7.24 -27.02 -25.87
N ALA A 15 8.08 -26.29 -26.60
CA ALA A 15 8.55 -24.97 -26.21
C ALA A 15 7.41 -23.95 -26.18
N VAL A 16 6.49 -23.97 -27.16
CA VAL A 16 5.31 -23.10 -27.18
C VAL A 16 4.36 -23.44 -26.03
N LEU A 17 4.08 -24.72 -25.77
CA LEU A 17 3.32 -25.18 -24.61
C LEU A 17 3.94 -24.72 -23.29
N PHE A 18 5.27 -24.81 -23.16
CA PHE A 18 5.98 -24.31 -21.98
C PHE A 18 5.94 -22.78 -21.87
N LEU A 19 6.04 -22.06 -22.98
CA LEU A 19 5.95 -20.60 -22.99
C LEU A 19 4.53 -20.11 -22.66
N LEU A 20 3.49 -20.83 -23.06
CA LEU A 20 2.09 -20.47 -22.83
C LEU A 20 1.58 -20.92 -21.45
N TRP A 21 1.99 -22.10 -20.96
CA TRP A 21 1.49 -22.67 -19.70
C TRP A 21 2.54 -22.90 -18.62
N GLY A 22 3.80 -23.15 -18.97
CA GLY A 22 4.88 -23.44 -18.02
C GLY A 22 5.50 -22.21 -17.36
N ARG A 23 5.36 -21.01 -17.96
CA ARG A 23 5.92 -19.76 -17.42
C ARG A 23 5.23 -19.31 -16.14
N GLU A 24 3.91 -19.43 -16.08
CA GLU A 24 3.08 -19.03 -14.95
C GLU A 24 3.45 -19.73 -13.62
N PRO A 25 3.51 -21.08 -13.54
CA PRO A 25 3.89 -21.76 -12.30
C PRO A 25 5.34 -21.48 -11.89
N LEU A 26 6.25 -21.37 -12.85
CA LEU A 26 7.65 -21.02 -12.57
C LEU A 26 7.80 -19.59 -12.03
N GLN A 27 7.10 -18.62 -12.64
CA GLN A 27 7.10 -17.23 -12.15
C GLN A 27 6.55 -17.13 -10.73
N ARG A 28 5.46 -17.85 -10.42
CA ARG A 28 4.91 -17.90 -9.06
C ARG A 28 5.90 -18.49 -8.06
N GLN A 29 6.60 -19.57 -8.40
CA GLN A 29 7.64 -20.15 -7.53
C GLN A 29 8.80 -19.18 -7.28
N LEU A 30 9.26 -18.50 -8.33
CA LEU A 30 10.32 -17.49 -8.21
C LEU A 30 9.88 -16.29 -7.37
N ASP A 31 8.64 -15.86 -7.49
CA ASP A 31 8.09 -14.76 -6.71
C ASP A 31 7.93 -15.13 -5.23
N THR A 32 7.49 -16.35 -4.91
CA THR A 32 7.45 -16.85 -3.53
C THR A 32 8.84 -16.81 -2.89
N ALA A 33 9.87 -17.25 -3.61
CA ALA A 33 11.26 -17.20 -3.11
C ALA A 33 11.73 -15.75 -2.88
N ARG A 34 11.31 -14.80 -3.74
CA ARG A 34 11.68 -13.37 -3.63
C ARG A 34 11.05 -12.67 -2.43
N VAL A 35 9.87 -13.11 -2.00
CA VAL A 35 9.13 -12.48 -0.88
C VAL A 35 9.32 -13.20 0.45
N ALA A 36 9.95 -14.37 0.49
CA ALA A 36 10.06 -15.21 1.69
C ALA A 36 10.62 -14.46 2.92
N ASN A 37 11.57 -13.54 2.73
CA ASN A 37 12.22 -12.77 3.80
C ASN A 37 11.92 -11.27 3.72
N MET A 38 10.80 -10.87 3.10
CA MET A 38 10.48 -9.46 2.94
C MET A 38 9.98 -8.81 4.23
N PHE A 39 9.36 -9.56 5.14
CA PHE A 39 8.77 -9.01 6.35
C PHE A 39 9.79 -8.95 7.50
N VAL A 40 9.96 -7.77 8.06
CA VAL A 40 10.77 -7.52 9.26
C VAL A 40 9.86 -7.14 10.43
N PRO A 41 10.24 -7.44 11.68
CA PRO A 41 9.35 -7.25 12.83
C PRO A 41 9.16 -5.78 13.24
N ALA A 42 10.05 -4.88 12.82
CA ALA A 42 10.00 -3.46 13.15
C ALA A 42 10.82 -2.64 12.15
N ASP A 43 10.47 -1.36 12.05
CA ASP A 43 11.33 -0.35 11.47
C ASP A 43 12.46 -0.01 12.44
N ARG A 44 13.71 -0.10 11.97
CA ARG A 44 14.92 0.07 12.81
C ARG A 44 16.00 0.89 12.13
N ASP A 45 15.77 1.35 10.90
CA ASP A 45 16.73 2.21 10.22
C ASP A 45 16.40 3.69 10.52
N SER A 46 17.20 4.61 9.96
CA SER A 46 17.02 6.04 10.12
C SER A 46 16.28 6.70 8.96
N PHE A 47 15.68 5.90 8.06
CA PHE A 47 15.00 6.41 6.88
C PHE A 47 13.61 6.91 7.26
N ASP A 48 13.46 8.24 7.27
CA ASP A 48 12.24 8.86 7.79
C ASP A 48 11.52 9.75 6.76
N PRO A 49 11.07 9.21 5.61
CA PRO A 49 10.37 9.99 4.61
C PRO A 49 8.96 10.37 5.09
N GLY A 50 8.35 11.27 4.33
CA GLY A 50 6.95 11.61 4.48
C GLY A 50 6.63 12.64 5.58
N PRO A 51 5.35 12.76 5.99
CA PRO A 51 4.94 13.75 6.98
C PRO A 51 5.62 13.52 8.35
N ALA A 52 5.81 14.61 9.10
CA ALA A 52 6.39 14.54 10.43
C ALA A 52 5.41 13.92 11.44
N LEU A 53 5.93 13.18 12.43
CA LEU A 53 5.11 12.70 13.54
C LEU A 53 4.48 13.89 14.30
N GLY A 54 3.21 13.75 14.66
CA GLY A 54 2.39 14.78 15.30
C GLY A 54 1.84 15.85 14.34
N SER A 55 2.32 15.93 13.09
CA SER A 55 1.79 16.90 12.12
C SER A 55 0.37 16.53 11.71
N HIS A 56 -0.37 17.51 11.20
CA HIS A 56 -1.59 17.21 10.46
C HIS A 56 -1.25 16.40 9.20
N PHE A 57 -2.11 15.45 8.86
CA PHE A 57 -2.06 14.69 7.62
C PHE A 57 -2.27 15.67 6.46
N PRO A 58 -1.33 15.78 5.51
CA PRO A 58 -1.40 16.77 4.43
C PRO A 58 -2.60 16.61 3.48
N GLY A 59 -3.35 15.51 3.59
CA GLY A 59 -4.36 15.12 2.62
C GLY A 59 -3.79 14.24 1.52
N LEU A 60 -4.69 13.79 0.65
CA LEU A 60 -4.36 13.01 -0.53
C LEU A 60 -5.25 13.44 -1.69
N ARG A 61 -5.05 12.87 -2.87
CA ARG A 61 -5.98 12.95 -3.99
C ARG A 61 -5.95 11.61 -4.71
N ALA A 62 -6.93 10.77 -4.43
CA ALA A 62 -6.99 9.42 -4.98
C ALA A 62 -8.43 9.01 -5.30
N GLN A 63 -8.56 8.07 -6.23
CA GLN A 63 -9.84 7.50 -6.61
C GLN A 63 -10.13 6.24 -5.80
N TRP A 64 -11.34 6.14 -5.25
CA TRP A 64 -11.86 4.95 -4.60
C TRP A 64 -13.37 4.82 -4.89
N GLN A 65 -13.78 3.66 -5.42
CA GLN A 65 -15.17 3.39 -5.81
C GLN A 65 -15.77 4.46 -6.76
N GLY A 66 -14.96 4.98 -7.69
CA GLY A 66 -15.38 6.01 -8.65
C GLY A 66 -15.50 7.42 -8.06
N ARG A 67 -15.09 7.62 -6.81
CA ARG A 67 -15.10 8.92 -6.12
C ARG A 67 -13.67 9.36 -5.84
N GLU A 68 -13.42 10.64 -6.04
CA GLU A 68 -12.22 11.28 -5.53
C GLU A 68 -12.34 11.43 -4.02
N ILE A 69 -11.30 11.01 -3.30
CA ILE A 69 -11.14 11.16 -1.87
C ILE A 69 -9.93 12.06 -1.64
N THR A 70 -10.06 13.03 -0.74
CA THR A 70 -8.97 13.97 -0.41
C THR A 70 -8.42 13.80 1.00
N LEU A 71 -9.05 12.94 1.79
CA LEU A 71 -8.95 12.88 3.23
C LEU A 71 -9.27 11.46 3.71
N LEU A 72 -8.72 11.02 4.85
CA LEU A 72 -8.83 9.63 5.31
C LEU A 72 -10.10 9.33 6.10
N GLU A 73 -10.91 10.33 6.45
CA GLU A 73 -12.16 10.19 7.20
C GLU A 73 -13.09 9.10 6.65
N PRO A 74 -13.34 8.99 5.33
CA PRO A 74 -14.25 7.97 4.79
C PRO A 74 -13.76 6.54 4.99
N LEU A 75 -12.50 6.37 5.35
CA LEU A 75 -11.81 5.09 5.51
C LEU A 75 -11.47 4.80 6.99
N ALA A 76 -11.78 5.75 7.89
CA ALA A 76 -11.38 5.68 9.28
C ALA A 76 -12.27 4.77 10.11
N GLY A 77 -11.62 3.97 10.96
CA GLY A 77 -12.27 3.32 12.10
C GLY A 77 -12.43 4.31 13.27
N PRO A 78 -13.12 3.93 14.35
CA PRO A 78 -13.34 4.79 15.52
C PRO A 78 -12.08 5.41 16.14
N ARG A 79 -10.91 4.77 16.00
CA ARG A 79 -9.63 5.25 16.53
C ARG A 79 -8.79 6.00 15.52
N GLY A 80 -8.96 5.73 14.23
CA GLY A 80 -8.13 6.27 13.15
C GLY A 80 -8.01 5.33 11.95
N THR A 81 -7.00 5.56 11.13
CA THR A 81 -6.74 4.87 9.87
C THR A 81 -5.26 4.48 9.76
N VAL A 82 -4.99 3.26 9.30
CA VAL A 82 -3.70 2.90 8.71
C VAL A 82 -3.81 2.99 7.19
N LEU A 83 -2.97 3.84 6.61
CA LEU A 83 -2.82 3.97 5.16
C LEU A 83 -1.51 3.30 4.73
N VAL A 84 -1.62 2.20 4.00
CA VAL A 84 -0.48 1.46 3.45
C VAL A 84 -0.15 2.00 2.05
N VAL A 85 1.09 2.42 1.84
CA VAL A 85 1.57 2.92 0.56
C VAL A 85 2.26 1.78 -0.20
N LEU A 86 1.73 1.48 -1.38
CA LEU A 86 2.21 0.39 -2.24
C LEU A 86 2.81 0.96 -3.52
N ARG A 87 3.92 0.36 -3.97
CA ARG A 87 4.56 0.75 -5.25
C ARG A 87 3.63 0.50 -6.44
N SER A 88 3.14 -0.73 -6.55
CA SER A 88 2.14 -1.19 -7.51
C SER A 88 1.71 -2.60 -7.13
N VAL A 89 0.42 -2.88 -7.12
CA VAL A 89 -0.12 -4.22 -6.90
C VAL A 89 -0.30 -5.01 -8.19
N VAL A 90 -0.21 -4.34 -9.35
CA VAL A 90 -0.38 -4.99 -10.66
C VAL A 90 0.83 -5.86 -11.01
N TRP A 91 2.05 -5.39 -10.76
CA TRP A 91 3.27 -6.09 -11.19
C TRP A 91 4.28 -6.39 -10.07
N SER A 92 4.11 -5.88 -8.85
CA SER A 92 5.06 -6.10 -7.77
C SER A 92 4.70 -7.32 -6.92
N PRO A 93 5.55 -8.37 -6.86
CA PRO A 93 5.27 -9.53 -6.01
C PRO A 93 5.26 -9.17 -4.52
N TRP A 94 6.15 -8.27 -4.08
CA TRP A 94 6.17 -7.76 -2.69
C TRP A 94 4.86 -7.07 -2.32
N CYS A 95 4.34 -6.16 -3.17
CA CYS A 95 3.09 -5.46 -2.86
C CYS A 95 1.89 -6.41 -2.88
N ARG A 96 1.88 -7.40 -3.77
CA ARG A 96 0.83 -8.43 -3.80
C ARG A 96 0.82 -9.26 -2.52
N GLU A 97 2.00 -9.66 -2.03
CA GLU A 97 2.13 -10.45 -0.80
C GLU A 97 1.76 -9.64 0.46
N GLU A 98 2.27 -8.42 0.57
CA GLU A 98 1.88 -7.47 1.62
C GLU A 98 0.36 -7.27 1.64
N LEU A 99 -0.26 -7.11 0.47
CA LEU A 99 -1.70 -6.91 0.36
C LEU A 99 -2.51 -8.15 0.79
N ARG A 100 -2.07 -9.36 0.44
CA ARG A 100 -2.72 -10.61 0.92
C ARG A 100 -2.68 -10.72 2.43
N ARG A 101 -1.54 -10.40 3.04
CA ARG A 101 -1.37 -10.47 4.49
C ARG A 101 -2.19 -9.40 5.22
N LEU A 102 -2.27 -8.19 4.67
CA LEU A 102 -3.17 -7.13 5.15
C LEU A 102 -4.64 -7.54 5.06
N GLN A 103 -5.05 -8.19 3.96
CA GLN A 103 -6.41 -8.71 3.78
C GLN A 103 -6.76 -9.77 4.83
N ALA A 104 -5.84 -10.67 5.16
CA ALA A 104 -6.03 -11.67 6.21
C ALA A 104 -6.23 -11.02 7.60
N LEU A 105 -5.57 -9.88 7.84
CA LEU A 105 -5.67 -9.14 9.11
C LEU A 105 -6.83 -8.15 9.17
N LEU A 106 -7.57 -7.93 8.07
CA LEU A 106 -8.66 -6.96 8.02
C LEU A 106 -9.68 -7.10 9.17
N PRO A 107 -10.08 -8.31 9.61
CA PRO A 107 -10.94 -8.47 10.80
C PRO A 107 -10.30 -7.93 12.08
N ALA A 108 -9.01 -8.20 12.31
CA ALA A 108 -8.30 -7.73 13.50
C ALA A 108 -8.16 -6.19 13.54
N TYR A 109 -7.97 -5.55 12.38
CA TYR A 109 -8.02 -4.09 12.27
C TYR A 109 -9.41 -3.54 12.68
N ARG A 110 -10.49 -4.17 12.19
CA ARG A 110 -11.87 -3.78 12.53
C ARG A 110 -12.17 -3.96 14.01
N GLU A 111 -11.80 -5.09 14.60
CA GLU A 111 -11.94 -5.37 16.03
C GLU A 111 -11.17 -4.36 16.89
N ALA A 112 -9.99 -3.94 16.44
CA ALA A 112 -9.20 -2.91 17.09
C ALA A 112 -9.79 -1.49 16.92
N GLY A 113 -10.87 -1.31 16.13
CA GLY A 113 -11.46 -0.02 15.83
C GLY A 113 -10.61 0.85 14.89
N ILE A 114 -9.77 0.21 14.06
CA ILE A 114 -8.81 0.88 13.17
C ILE A 114 -9.23 0.66 11.72
N GLY A 115 -9.36 1.74 10.96
CA GLY A 115 -9.58 1.70 9.53
C GLY A 115 -8.31 1.22 8.81
N LEU A 116 -8.45 0.41 7.77
CA LEU A 116 -7.32 -0.04 6.96
C LEU A 116 -7.60 0.28 5.49
N ALA A 117 -6.66 0.95 4.84
CA ALA A 117 -6.70 1.22 3.41
C ALA A 117 -5.29 1.10 2.82
N ALA A 118 -5.21 0.79 1.52
CA ALA A 118 -3.96 0.84 0.79
C ALA A 118 -4.07 1.74 -0.44
N ILE A 119 -2.99 2.42 -0.80
CA ILE A 119 -2.90 3.35 -1.93
C ILE A 119 -1.75 2.94 -2.85
N SER A 120 -1.99 2.98 -4.15
CA SER A 120 -0.99 2.69 -5.18
C SER A 120 -1.15 3.62 -6.37
N ARG A 121 -0.14 3.63 -7.24
CA ARG A 121 -0.20 4.38 -8.50
C ARG A 121 -1.06 3.75 -9.59
N ASP A 122 -1.57 2.54 -9.35
CA ASP A 122 -2.19 1.72 -10.39
C ASP A 122 -3.53 2.33 -10.85
N PRO A 123 -3.85 2.33 -12.15
CA PRO A 123 -5.13 2.83 -12.64
C PRO A 123 -6.32 2.10 -12.01
N PRO A 124 -7.47 2.77 -11.79
CA PRO A 124 -8.61 2.17 -11.08
C PRO A 124 -9.08 0.83 -11.67
N GLN A 125 -9.08 0.68 -13.00
CA GLN A 125 -9.50 -0.54 -13.67
C GLN A 125 -8.54 -1.72 -13.38
N ALA A 126 -7.24 -1.48 -13.45
CA ALA A 126 -6.22 -2.50 -13.18
C ALA A 126 -6.19 -2.87 -11.69
N LEU A 127 -6.36 -1.88 -10.82
CA LEU A 127 -6.48 -2.06 -9.38
C LEU A 127 -7.70 -2.91 -9.02
N ALA A 128 -8.86 -2.64 -9.62
CA ALA A 128 -10.09 -3.43 -9.42
C ALA A 128 -10.00 -4.85 -9.99
N ALA A 129 -9.31 -5.04 -11.12
CA ALA A 129 -9.04 -6.38 -11.66
C ALA A 129 -8.14 -7.19 -10.71
N THR A 130 -7.06 -6.59 -10.23
CA THR A 130 -6.13 -7.21 -9.28
C THR A 130 -6.81 -7.52 -7.95
N ALA A 131 -7.67 -6.62 -7.45
CA ALA A 131 -8.44 -6.86 -6.23
C ALA A 131 -9.33 -8.11 -6.34
N ARG A 132 -10.02 -8.27 -7.48
CA ARG A 132 -10.86 -9.45 -7.75
C ARG A 132 -10.02 -10.72 -7.89
N GLU A 133 -8.89 -10.66 -8.60
CA GLU A 133 -7.94 -11.77 -8.75
C GLU A 133 -7.46 -12.29 -7.38
N LEU A 134 -7.16 -11.36 -6.47
CA LEU A 134 -6.56 -11.67 -5.17
C LEU A 134 -7.56 -11.82 -4.01
N GLY A 135 -8.86 -11.63 -4.26
CA GLY A 135 -9.90 -11.68 -3.21
C GLY A 135 -9.82 -10.54 -2.19
N ILE A 136 -9.34 -9.36 -2.62
CA ILE A 136 -9.13 -8.20 -1.75
C ILE A 136 -10.42 -7.40 -1.60
N THR A 137 -10.78 -7.13 -0.35
CA THR A 137 -11.97 -6.35 0.06
C THR A 137 -11.62 -5.11 0.86
N LEU A 138 -10.38 -4.99 1.37
CA LEU A 138 -9.93 -3.73 1.98
C LEU A 138 -9.90 -2.59 0.93
N PRO A 139 -10.21 -1.34 1.32
CA PRO A 139 -10.17 -0.19 0.43
C PRO A 139 -8.83 -0.03 -0.31
N LEU A 140 -8.87 -0.11 -1.65
CA LEU A 140 -7.73 0.16 -2.53
C LEU A 140 -7.92 1.47 -3.28
N LEU A 141 -7.03 2.42 -3.03
CA LEU A 141 -7.02 3.76 -3.58
C LEU A 141 -6.06 3.82 -4.77
N SER A 142 -6.50 4.51 -5.83
CA SER A 142 -5.70 4.77 -7.03
C SER A 142 -5.24 6.23 -7.06
N ASP A 143 -3.94 6.46 -6.96
CA ASP A 143 -3.28 7.76 -7.20
C ASP A 143 -2.53 7.72 -8.54
N ARG A 144 -3.32 7.68 -9.62
CA ARG A 144 -2.82 7.58 -10.99
C ARG A 144 -1.89 8.73 -11.37
N ASP A 145 -2.11 9.92 -10.82
CA ASP A 145 -1.35 11.12 -11.13
C ASP A 145 -0.18 11.36 -10.15
N HIS A 146 -0.04 10.49 -9.15
CA HIS A 146 1.02 10.49 -8.13
C HIS A 146 1.04 11.75 -7.26
N LEU A 147 -0.10 12.47 -7.21
CA LEU A 147 -0.23 13.73 -6.50
C LEU A 147 -0.24 13.52 -4.99
N SER A 148 -0.85 12.43 -4.52
CA SER A 148 -0.82 12.09 -3.09
C SER A 148 0.60 11.76 -2.66
N PHE A 149 1.35 10.98 -3.45
CA PHE A 149 2.73 10.66 -3.13
C PHE A 149 3.63 11.90 -3.11
N ALA A 150 3.41 12.85 -4.02
CA ALA A 150 4.10 14.13 -3.99
C ALA A 150 3.76 14.96 -2.75
N THR A 151 2.47 15.16 -2.46
CA THR A 151 1.97 15.92 -1.31
C THR A 151 2.45 15.32 0.02
N LEU A 152 2.50 14.00 0.10
CA LEU A 152 2.96 13.29 1.28
C LEU A 152 4.49 13.26 1.39
N GLY A 153 5.27 13.69 0.38
CA GLY A 153 6.73 13.58 0.41
C GLY A 153 7.22 12.13 0.32
N LEU A 154 6.48 11.28 -0.38
CA LEU A 154 6.71 9.83 -0.50
C LEU A 154 7.05 9.38 -1.92
N LEU A 155 7.40 10.29 -2.84
CA LEU A 155 7.94 9.91 -4.13
C LEU A 155 9.36 9.34 -3.97
N ASP A 156 9.62 8.20 -4.62
CA ASP A 156 10.94 7.56 -4.62
C ASP A 156 11.94 8.41 -5.43
N PRO A 157 12.95 9.03 -4.78
CA PRO A 157 13.89 9.91 -5.45
C PRO A 157 14.80 9.18 -6.46
N ALA A 158 14.89 7.84 -6.40
CA ALA A 158 15.62 7.04 -7.39
C ALA A 158 14.95 7.08 -8.79
N HIS A 159 13.71 7.58 -8.88
CA HIS A 159 12.93 7.62 -10.11
C HIS A 159 12.48 9.07 -10.45
N PRO A 160 13.42 9.95 -10.84
CA PRO A 160 13.11 11.36 -11.11
C PRO A 160 12.22 11.54 -12.35
N ARG A 161 11.72 12.77 -12.53
CA ARG A 161 10.93 13.16 -13.72
C ARG A 161 11.69 12.82 -15.00
N GLY A 162 10.99 12.21 -15.96
CA GLY A 162 11.58 11.73 -17.21
C GLY A 162 12.14 10.30 -17.15
N SER A 163 12.27 9.70 -15.97
CA SER A 163 12.63 8.28 -15.87
C SER A 163 11.46 7.36 -16.25
N ARG A 164 11.78 6.15 -16.75
CA ARG A 164 10.79 5.11 -17.08
C ARG A 164 9.81 4.81 -15.94
N HIS A 165 10.26 4.99 -14.71
CA HIS A 165 9.56 4.61 -13.49
C HIS A 165 9.14 5.82 -12.64
N PHE A 166 9.15 7.02 -13.21
CA PHE A 166 8.72 8.24 -12.53
C PHE A 166 7.35 8.04 -11.84
N GLY A 167 7.22 8.53 -10.61
CA GLY A 167 5.99 8.43 -9.83
C GLY A 167 5.85 7.16 -8.99
N LEU A 168 6.91 6.36 -8.83
CA LEU A 168 6.88 5.28 -7.85
C LEU A 168 6.91 5.85 -6.43
N PRO A 169 6.02 5.42 -5.53
CA PRO A 169 6.11 5.81 -4.14
C PRO A 169 7.15 4.97 -3.38
N LEU A 170 7.62 5.51 -2.27
CA LEU A 170 8.30 4.78 -1.22
C LEU A 170 7.24 3.92 -0.49
N PRO A 171 7.41 2.59 -0.44
CA PRO A 171 6.45 1.73 0.23
C PRO A 171 6.58 1.82 1.75
N GLY A 172 5.46 1.76 2.46
CA GLY A 172 5.43 1.87 3.91
C GLY A 172 4.02 2.07 4.43
N SER A 173 3.89 2.50 5.68
CA SER A 173 2.60 2.72 6.33
C SER A 173 2.58 4.03 7.10
N LEU A 174 1.45 4.72 7.04
CA LEU A 174 1.12 5.88 7.88
C LEU A 174 -0.02 5.49 8.82
N VAL A 175 0.08 5.89 10.08
CA VAL A 175 -0.99 5.75 11.08
C VAL A 175 -1.50 7.14 11.39
N VAL A 176 -2.79 7.38 11.14
CA VAL A 176 -3.44 8.68 11.24
C VAL A 176 -4.61 8.58 12.20
N ASP A 177 -4.67 9.45 13.21
CA ASP A 177 -5.76 9.47 14.19
C ASP A 177 -7.04 10.16 13.67
N ARG A 178 -8.05 10.28 14.53
CA ARG A 178 -9.32 10.95 14.18
C ARG A 178 -9.25 12.47 14.04
N ASP A 179 -8.17 13.10 14.51
CA ASP A 179 -7.90 14.53 14.34
C ASP A 179 -7.01 14.81 13.12
N GLN A 180 -6.86 13.81 12.24
CA GLN A 180 -5.94 13.86 11.11
C GLN A 180 -4.51 14.14 11.55
N ARG A 181 -4.05 13.61 12.67
CA ARG A 181 -2.62 13.67 13.05
C ARG A 181 -1.91 12.39 12.70
N VAL A 182 -0.70 12.52 12.17
CA VAL A 182 0.19 11.39 11.89
C VAL A 182 0.83 10.94 13.21
N VAL A 183 0.37 9.82 13.78
CA VAL A 183 0.80 9.36 15.10
C VAL A 183 1.90 8.30 15.04
N ALA A 184 2.05 7.63 13.89
CA ALA A 184 3.15 6.72 13.63
C ALA A 184 3.37 6.57 12.12
N LYS A 185 4.56 6.13 11.74
CA LYS A 185 4.89 5.73 10.36
C LYS A 185 5.95 4.64 10.36
N THR A 186 5.99 3.85 9.29
CA THR A 186 7.01 2.83 9.05
C THR A 186 7.43 2.86 7.59
N PHE A 187 8.69 3.18 7.32
CA PHE A 187 9.26 3.26 5.97
C PHE A 187 10.70 2.79 6.03
N LEU A 188 11.01 1.72 5.31
CA LEU A 188 12.37 1.15 5.27
C LEU A 188 13.12 1.69 4.06
N ALA A 189 14.43 1.95 4.23
CA ALA A 189 15.30 2.32 3.12
C ALA A 189 15.32 1.23 2.02
N GLU A 190 15.32 -0.04 2.43
CA GLU A 190 15.21 -1.17 1.52
C GLU A 190 13.76 -1.37 1.07
N HIS A 191 13.45 -0.87 -0.12
CA HIS A 191 12.12 -0.95 -0.73
C HIS A 191 11.60 -2.39 -1.01
N ARG A 192 12.38 -3.45 -0.79
CA ARG A 192 11.93 -4.85 -0.84
C ARG A 192 11.57 -5.43 0.51
N GLN A 193 11.93 -4.74 1.60
CA GLN A 193 11.52 -5.09 2.95
C GLN A 193 10.28 -4.30 3.38
N ARG A 194 9.47 -4.89 4.25
CA ARG A 194 8.29 -4.28 4.85
C ARG A 194 8.26 -4.58 6.33
N VAL A 195 7.84 -3.63 7.13
CA VAL A 195 7.39 -3.97 8.49
C VAL A 195 6.20 -4.93 8.35
N ALA A 196 6.24 -6.04 9.08
CA ALA A 196 5.19 -7.06 9.03
C ALA A 196 3.81 -6.43 9.31
N PRO A 197 2.75 -6.76 8.53
CA PRO A 197 1.41 -6.21 8.74
C PRO A 197 0.84 -6.35 10.17
N GLU A 198 1.23 -7.40 10.90
CA GLU A 198 0.91 -7.59 12.32
C GLU A 198 1.62 -6.58 13.22
N ALA A 199 2.88 -6.28 12.91
CA ALA A 199 3.65 -5.28 13.64
C ALA A 199 3.11 -3.87 13.38
N VAL A 200 2.67 -3.59 12.15
CA VAL A 200 1.96 -2.34 11.81
C VAL A 200 0.65 -2.22 12.58
N LEU A 201 -0.16 -3.28 12.64
CA LEU A 201 -1.39 -3.30 13.45
C LEU A 201 -1.08 -3.05 14.93
N ALA A 202 -0.08 -3.74 15.48
CA ALA A 202 0.30 -3.59 16.87
C ALA A 202 0.84 -2.18 17.17
N LEU A 203 1.59 -1.58 16.23
CA LEU A 203 2.04 -0.20 16.33
C LEU A 203 0.86 0.77 16.32
N ALA A 204 -0.08 0.61 15.40
CA ALA A 204 -1.28 1.44 15.31
C ALA A 204 -2.13 1.32 16.59
N ALA A 205 -2.32 0.10 17.10
CA ALA A 205 -3.07 -0.14 18.33
C ALA A 205 -2.42 0.49 19.57
N ARG A 206 -1.09 0.64 19.61
CA ARG A 206 -0.36 1.31 20.70
C ARG A 206 -0.34 2.83 20.59
N THR A 207 -0.37 3.38 19.38
CA THR A 207 -0.15 4.81 19.11
C THR A 207 -1.44 5.58 18.92
N LEU A 208 -2.49 4.94 18.39
CA LEU A 208 -3.79 5.59 18.22
C LEU A 208 -4.48 5.79 19.58
N PRO A 209 -5.10 6.95 19.81
CA PRO A 209 -5.91 7.17 21.00
C PRO A 209 -7.10 6.18 21.06
N PRO A 210 -7.70 5.99 22.24
CA PRO A 210 -8.95 5.25 22.37
C PRO A 210 -10.06 5.89 21.52
N ALA A 211 -11.04 5.08 21.13
CA ALA A 211 -12.18 5.57 20.36
C ALA A 211 -12.92 6.67 21.13
N ARG A 212 -13.24 7.78 20.46
CA ARG A 212 -14.06 8.82 21.07
C ARG A 212 -15.49 8.33 21.25
N ALA A 213 -16.12 8.73 22.35
CA ALA A 213 -17.55 8.54 22.54
C ALA A 213 -18.33 9.20 21.39
N PRO A 214 -19.44 8.60 20.91
CA PRO A 214 -20.28 9.20 19.87
C PRO A 214 -20.73 10.61 20.30
N GLY A 215 -20.41 11.64 19.51
CA GLY A 215 -20.85 13.03 19.74
C GLY A 215 -19.76 14.02 20.19
N ALA A 216 -18.55 13.58 20.54
CA ALA A 216 -17.44 14.49 20.82
C ALA A 216 -16.86 15.07 19.52
N ARG A 217 -17.47 16.14 18.98
CA ARG A 217 -16.82 16.97 17.93
C ARG A 217 -15.52 17.55 18.49
N ALA A 218 -14.48 17.58 17.67
CA ALA A 218 -13.28 18.36 17.95
C ALA A 218 -13.72 19.79 18.29
N THR A 219 -13.41 20.23 19.51
CA THR A 219 -13.71 21.59 19.95
C THR A 219 -12.99 22.52 18.99
N ALA A 220 -13.75 23.35 18.26
CA ALA A 220 -13.18 24.32 17.34
C ALA A 220 -12.10 25.12 18.07
N LEU A 221 -10.90 25.19 17.48
CA LEU A 221 -9.81 26.02 17.99
C LEU A 221 -10.36 27.46 18.11
N LYS A 222 -10.50 27.94 19.35
CA LYS A 222 -10.94 29.30 19.63
C LYS A 222 -9.99 30.25 18.89
N PRO A 223 -10.47 31.20 18.07
CA PRO A 223 -9.59 32.12 17.38
C PRO A 223 -8.72 32.82 18.43
N GLY A 224 -7.40 32.78 18.21
CA GLY A 224 -6.44 33.48 19.05
C GLY A 224 -6.73 34.99 19.05
N PRO A 225 -6.33 35.72 20.09
CA PRO A 225 -6.59 37.15 20.18
C PRO A 225 -6.01 37.86 18.94
N ALA A 226 -6.81 38.73 18.34
CA ALA A 226 -6.36 39.60 17.28
C ALA A 226 -5.17 40.42 17.81
N VAL A 227 -4.05 40.37 17.08
CA VAL A 227 -2.88 41.21 17.35
C VAL A 227 -3.27 42.65 17.02
N PRO A 228 -2.95 43.62 17.90
CA PRO A 228 -3.35 45.03 17.74
C PRO A 228 -2.73 45.71 16.51
#